data_AF-A0A494W0I0-F1
#
_entry.id   AF-A0A494W0I0-F1
#
_cell.length_a   1.000
_cell.length_b   1.000
_cell.length_c   1.000
_cell.angle_alpha   90.00
_cell.angle_beta   90.00
_cell.angle_gamma   90.00
#
_symmetry.space_group_name_H-M   'P 1'
#
loop_
_entity.id
_entity.type
_entity.pdbx_description
1 polymer ?
#
loop_
_entity_poly.entity_id
_entity_poly.type
_entity_poly.pdbx_seq_one_letter_code
_entity_poly.pdbx_strand_id
1 'polypeptide(L)'
;MIRTFLLLSVLTLSAWHKPQTDELREDFGKGSKTAYAPGAVTFSSGTWYLADALTDKNAVRIRNNGRLSMTFDFNGEARTLEVSYAAYGTDENSGFQVWYSTDQGKSYRQTGTLRSTQGSTKRSTTFSTNIKGPVRFELRKVSGGKNRILISKFAINAHAQTSAQASSSTLPLKGNYNYDNSNLLLGNPSHANTDLNTPDNYLIDRSYYISSYNKSRGCPNWVSWHIGKNDFGSADRQNDFRADATLPAGWYHVDDTDYKNSGFDKGHNCPSADRTSTTAANSATFLMDNMMPQAPNNNQKTWEHLEAYCRDQVKAGMEVYVIAGSYGSGGYGRNGYFKTIAGGKVTVPSNIWKVVVIIPEGDHDLQRINTKTRVIAVNTPNDNIITPNWMNYTCTVRDIEKATGYDLLSALPKPVQDVVETVKFKGGN
;
A
#
# COMPACT_ATOMS: atom_id res chain seq x y z
N MET A 1 51.84 40.19 38.96
CA MET A 1 51.70 39.50 37.66
C MET A 1 50.46 38.62 37.73
N ILE A 2 49.26 39.18 37.48
CA ILE A 2 47.99 38.43 37.52
C ILE A 2 47.23 38.83 36.26
N ARG A 3 46.94 37.84 35.41
CA ARG A 3 46.31 37.98 34.10
C ARG A 3 44.80 37.99 34.23
N THR A 4 44.17 39.00 33.63
CA THR A 4 42.72 39.11 33.41
C THR A 4 42.33 38.24 32.21
N PHE A 5 41.36 37.34 32.37
CA PHE A 5 40.62 36.72 31.27
C PHE A 5 39.13 37.00 31.51
N LEU A 6 38.53 37.87 30.69
CA LEU A 6 37.09 38.05 30.61
C LEU A 6 36.58 37.09 29.53
N LEU A 7 35.76 36.10 29.91
CA LEU A 7 35.04 35.24 28.98
C LEU A 7 33.92 36.04 28.30
N LEU A 8 33.92 36.02 26.96
CA LEU A 8 32.83 36.52 26.12
C LEU A 8 31.74 35.42 26.05
N SER A 9 30.62 35.61 26.74
CA SER A 9 29.46 34.72 26.62
C SER A 9 28.67 35.06 25.34
N VAL A 10 28.75 34.19 24.33
CA VAL A 10 27.90 34.23 23.15
C VAL A 10 26.51 33.73 23.53
N LEU A 11 25.54 34.64 23.61
CA LEU A 11 24.12 34.29 23.62
C LEU A 11 23.73 33.78 22.24
N THR A 12 23.57 32.47 22.10
CA THR A 12 22.84 31.89 20.97
C THR A 12 21.35 32.07 21.25
N LEU A 13 20.67 32.84 20.39
CA LEU A 13 19.21 32.87 20.33
C LEU A 13 18.73 31.44 20.03
N SER A 14 18.19 30.76 21.04
CA SER A 14 17.41 29.55 20.83
C SER A 14 16.15 29.93 20.05
N ALA A 15 16.12 29.60 18.76
CA ALA A 15 14.90 29.64 17.98
C ALA A 15 13.85 28.81 18.71
N TRP A 16 12.79 29.48 19.17
CA TRP A 16 11.61 28.84 19.73
C TRP A 16 11.08 27.85 18.68
N HIS A 17 11.35 26.56 18.87
CA HIS A 17 10.67 25.51 18.12
C HIS A 17 9.20 25.60 18.48
N LYS A 18 8.36 26.01 17.53
CA LYS A 18 6.91 25.78 17.65
C LYS A 18 6.71 24.28 17.90
N PRO A 19 5.84 23.90 18.84
CA PRO A 19 5.58 22.49 19.10
C PRO A 19 5.14 21.81 17.80
N GLN A 20 5.78 20.68 17.50
CA GLN A 20 5.43 19.79 16.41
C GLN A 20 3.98 19.32 16.68
N THR A 21 3.05 19.68 15.80
CA THR A 21 1.66 19.24 15.94
C THR A 21 1.55 17.82 15.38
N ASP A 22 1.26 16.85 16.22
CA ASP A 22 1.13 15.43 15.84
C ASP A 22 -0.16 15.12 15.06
N GLU A 23 -1.07 16.07 14.97
CA GLU A 23 -2.31 15.95 14.23
C GLU A 23 -2.80 17.33 13.78
N LEU A 24 -3.49 17.38 12.64
CA LEU A 24 -4.32 18.50 12.21
C LEU A 24 -5.74 17.99 11.96
N ARG A 25 -6.75 18.70 12.49
CA ARG A 25 -8.16 18.43 12.21
C ARG A 25 -8.85 19.71 11.73
N GLU A 26 -9.70 19.57 10.73
CA GLU A 26 -10.55 20.62 10.19
C GLU A 26 -11.95 20.06 9.89
N ASP A 27 -12.97 20.74 10.38
CA ASP A 27 -14.39 20.39 10.21
C ASP A 27 -15.14 21.39 9.31
N PHE A 28 -14.43 22.44 8.86
CA PHE A 28 -14.93 23.55 8.06
C PHE A 28 -16.13 24.27 8.68
N GLY A 29 -16.30 24.19 10.00
CA GLY A 29 -17.40 24.82 10.73
C GLY A 29 -17.18 26.29 11.07
N LYS A 30 -15.96 26.82 10.85
CA LYS A 30 -15.60 28.23 11.12
C LYS A 30 -15.06 28.91 9.87
N GLY A 31 -15.43 30.16 9.64
CA GLY A 31 -15.02 30.90 8.45
C GLY A 31 -16.12 30.89 7.39
N SER A 32 -16.12 31.90 6.52
CA SER A 32 -17.16 32.08 5.53
C SER A 32 -16.60 32.64 4.23
N LYS A 33 -17.08 32.08 3.13
CA LYS A 33 -16.88 32.56 1.77
C LYS A 33 -18.11 32.19 0.97
N THR A 34 -18.87 33.18 0.54
CA THR A 34 -20.19 33.00 -0.09
C THR A 34 -20.15 32.94 -1.61
N ALA A 35 -19.00 33.26 -2.22
CA ALA A 35 -18.80 33.26 -3.67
C ALA A 35 -17.81 32.18 -4.12
N TYR A 36 -17.99 31.67 -5.34
CA TYR A 36 -17.08 30.69 -5.97
C TYR A 36 -15.76 31.30 -6.47
N ALA A 37 -15.69 32.63 -6.64
CA ALA A 37 -14.47 33.33 -7.06
C ALA A 37 -13.29 33.00 -6.15
N PRO A 38 -12.06 32.82 -6.64
CA PRO A 38 -10.95 32.39 -5.80
C PRO A 38 -10.66 33.32 -4.63
N GLY A 39 -10.36 32.76 -3.45
CA GLY A 39 -10.06 33.56 -2.27
C GLY A 39 -9.67 32.74 -1.05
N ALA A 40 -8.96 33.38 -0.13
CA ALA A 40 -8.54 32.78 1.13
C ALA A 40 -9.66 32.83 2.19
N VAL A 41 -9.73 31.80 3.03
CA VAL A 41 -10.65 31.68 4.16
C VAL A 41 -9.88 31.13 5.35
N THR A 42 -9.99 31.76 6.51
CA THR A 42 -9.39 31.26 7.74
C THR A 42 -10.39 30.37 8.47
N PHE A 43 -10.07 29.08 8.52
CA PHE A 43 -10.79 28.07 9.29
C PHE A 43 -10.07 27.79 10.63
N SER A 44 -10.54 26.81 11.39
CA SER A 44 -9.97 26.47 12.70
C SER A 44 -8.53 25.95 12.62
N SER A 45 -8.19 25.22 11.57
CA SER A 45 -6.86 24.65 11.34
C SER A 45 -5.85 25.66 10.77
N GLY A 46 -6.32 26.76 10.18
CA GLY A 46 -5.49 27.76 9.52
C GLY A 46 -6.16 28.38 8.29
N THR A 47 -5.39 29.08 7.48
CA THR A 47 -5.88 29.71 6.25
C THR A 47 -5.83 28.75 5.07
N TRP A 48 -6.95 28.66 4.36
CA TRP A 48 -7.12 27.82 3.17
C TRP A 48 -7.46 28.70 1.97
N TYR A 49 -6.99 28.30 0.80
CA TYR A 49 -7.36 28.91 -0.47
C TYR A 49 -8.45 28.09 -1.16
N LEU A 50 -9.56 28.74 -1.50
CA LEU A 50 -10.71 28.12 -2.15
C LEU A 50 -10.86 28.73 -3.55
N ALA A 51 -10.81 27.91 -4.59
CA ALA A 51 -11.08 28.32 -5.97
C ALA A 51 -12.16 27.44 -6.60
N ASP A 52 -13.17 28.07 -7.22
CA ASP A 52 -14.41 27.39 -7.61
C ASP A 52 -15.01 26.57 -6.45
N ALA A 53 -14.85 27.12 -5.25
CA ALA A 53 -15.31 26.55 -4.00
C ALA A 53 -15.81 27.64 -3.05
N LEU A 54 -16.77 27.31 -2.19
CA LEU A 54 -17.34 28.21 -1.18
C LEU A 54 -17.65 27.44 0.11
N THR A 55 -17.88 28.14 1.22
CA THR A 55 -18.31 27.51 2.50
C THR A 55 -19.79 27.21 2.49
N ASP A 56 -20.19 26.03 2.95
CA ASP A 56 -21.57 25.56 3.02
C ASP A 56 -21.82 24.87 4.37
N LYS A 57 -22.35 25.63 5.34
CA LYS A 57 -22.51 25.18 6.72
C LYS A 57 -21.16 24.67 7.27
N ASN A 58 -21.10 23.41 7.69
CA ASN A 58 -19.89 22.74 8.20
C ASN A 58 -19.19 21.94 7.08
N ALA A 59 -18.98 22.58 5.93
CA ALA A 59 -18.37 21.98 4.76
C ALA A 59 -17.84 23.04 3.78
N VAL A 60 -17.02 22.60 2.85
CA VAL A 60 -16.65 23.32 1.64
C VAL A 60 -17.32 22.66 0.44
N ARG A 61 -18.03 23.46 -0.36
CA ARG A 61 -18.70 23.02 -1.59
C ARG A 61 -17.85 23.41 -2.80
N ILE A 62 -17.43 22.42 -3.58
CA ILE A 62 -16.52 22.56 -4.74
C ILE A 62 -17.26 22.19 -6.03
N ARG A 63 -17.12 22.98 -7.09
CA ARG A 63 -17.70 22.70 -8.44
C ARG A 63 -16.63 22.73 -9.53
N ASN A 64 -17.01 22.40 -10.76
CA ASN A 64 -16.12 22.43 -11.94
C ASN A 64 -14.83 21.64 -11.66
N ASN A 65 -13.68 22.28 -11.87
CA ASN A 65 -12.35 21.77 -11.55
C ASN A 65 -11.76 22.54 -10.34
N GLY A 66 -12.64 22.93 -9.41
CA GLY A 66 -12.30 23.69 -8.22
C GLY A 66 -11.40 22.92 -7.24
N ARG A 67 -10.83 23.67 -6.31
CA ARG A 67 -9.88 23.15 -5.33
C ARG A 67 -9.99 23.81 -3.96
N LEU A 68 -9.55 23.05 -2.96
CA LEU A 68 -9.41 23.46 -1.58
C LEU A 68 -7.95 23.19 -1.15
N SER A 69 -7.21 24.25 -0.85
CA SER A 69 -5.74 24.19 -0.69
C SER A 69 -5.30 24.74 0.67
N MET A 70 -4.41 24.05 1.38
CA MET A 70 -3.74 24.62 2.54
C MET A 70 -2.77 25.73 2.11
N THR A 71 -2.75 26.87 2.80
CA THR A 71 -1.75 27.93 2.58
C THR A 71 -0.67 27.98 3.67
N PHE A 72 -0.64 26.96 4.52
CA PHE A 72 0.28 26.81 5.63
C PHE A 72 0.79 25.37 5.68
N ASP A 73 1.96 25.18 6.30
CA ASP A 73 2.60 23.88 6.39
C ASP A 73 2.14 23.13 7.64
N PHE A 74 1.81 21.86 7.48
CA PHE A 74 1.81 20.90 8.57
C PHE A 74 3.27 20.46 8.81
N ASN A 75 3.81 20.77 9.98
CA ASN A 75 5.23 20.57 10.30
C ASN A 75 5.47 19.28 11.08
N GLY A 76 4.87 18.17 10.65
CA GLY A 76 5.01 16.83 11.23
C GLY A 76 5.13 15.76 10.15
N GLU A 77 5.11 14.48 10.53
CA GLU A 77 5.05 13.37 9.57
C GLU A 77 3.60 13.13 9.16
N ALA A 78 3.13 13.59 8.00
CA ALA A 78 1.78 13.29 7.55
C ALA A 78 1.68 11.81 7.10
N ARG A 79 1.27 10.92 8.00
CA ARG A 79 1.13 9.47 7.71
C ARG A 79 -0.15 9.14 6.99
N THR A 80 -1.27 9.72 7.43
CA THR A 80 -2.57 9.52 6.80
C THR A 80 -3.31 10.84 6.66
N LEU A 81 -4.12 10.94 5.60
CA LEU A 81 -5.08 12.01 5.39
C LEU A 81 -6.50 11.44 5.36
N GLU A 82 -7.37 11.87 6.27
CA GLU A 82 -8.80 11.55 6.25
C GLU A 82 -9.60 12.69 5.60
N VAL A 83 -10.53 12.36 4.71
CA VAL A 83 -11.45 13.30 4.07
C VAL A 83 -12.88 12.79 4.13
N SER A 84 -13.81 13.60 4.62
CA SER A 84 -15.26 13.31 4.52
C SER A 84 -15.88 14.09 3.37
N TYR A 85 -16.58 13.38 2.48
CA TYR A 85 -17.13 13.93 1.25
C TYR A 85 -18.52 13.38 0.87
N ALA A 86 -19.26 14.13 0.06
CA ALA A 86 -20.56 13.74 -0.51
C ALA A 86 -20.85 14.51 -1.80
N ALA A 87 -21.77 14.01 -2.63
CA ALA A 87 -22.38 14.84 -3.67
C ALA A 87 -23.29 15.89 -3.01
N TYR A 88 -23.43 17.06 -3.63
CA TYR A 88 -24.30 18.10 -3.09
C TYR A 88 -25.75 17.87 -3.51
N GLY A 89 -26.65 17.68 -2.53
CA GLY A 89 -28.09 17.59 -2.79
C GLY A 89 -28.44 16.41 -3.71
N THR A 90 -28.86 16.72 -4.93
CA THR A 90 -29.20 15.73 -5.98
C THR A 90 -28.21 15.74 -7.14
N ASP A 91 -27.08 16.44 -7.02
CA ASP A 91 -26.04 16.46 -8.04
C ASP A 91 -25.50 15.03 -8.27
N GLU A 92 -25.17 14.71 -9.52
CA GLU A 92 -24.57 13.42 -9.85
C GLU A 92 -23.14 13.31 -9.32
N ASN A 93 -22.60 12.09 -9.39
CA ASN A 93 -21.31 11.79 -8.81
C ASN A 93 -20.16 12.59 -9.45
N SER A 94 -19.25 13.05 -8.61
CA SER A 94 -18.04 13.79 -8.99
C SER A 94 -16.82 13.17 -8.33
N GLY A 95 -15.71 13.17 -9.06
CA GLY A 95 -14.41 12.68 -8.60
C GLY A 95 -13.53 13.79 -8.03
N PHE A 96 -12.74 13.47 -7.01
CA PHE A 96 -11.65 14.30 -6.52
C PHE A 96 -10.36 13.49 -6.29
N GLN A 97 -9.25 14.20 -6.25
CA GLN A 97 -7.91 13.67 -5.98
C GLN A 97 -7.24 14.46 -4.86
N VAL A 98 -6.31 13.81 -4.16
CA VAL A 98 -5.45 14.45 -3.17
C VAL A 98 -4.11 14.76 -3.79
N TRP A 99 -3.65 15.99 -3.57
CA TRP A 99 -2.34 16.47 -3.99
C TRP A 99 -1.59 17.02 -2.78
N TYR A 100 -0.27 16.94 -2.79
CA TYR A 100 0.56 17.47 -1.73
C TYR A 100 1.75 18.25 -2.29
N SER A 101 2.27 19.17 -1.48
CA SER A 101 3.46 19.97 -1.76
C SER A 101 4.40 19.92 -0.56
N THR A 102 5.68 19.70 -0.82
CA THR A 102 6.78 19.76 0.16
C THR A 102 7.71 20.95 -0.10
N ASP A 103 7.30 21.87 -0.97
CA ASP A 103 8.07 23.04 -1.41
C ASP A 103 7.30 24.35 -1.23
N GLN A 104 6.47 24.41 -0.17
CA GLN A 104 5.65 25.56 0.20
C GLN A 104 4.64 25.99 -0.88
N GLY A 105 4.11 25.02 -1.62
CA GLY A 105 3.07 25.21 -2.62
C GLY A 105 3.57 25.64 -4.00
N LYS A 106 4.88 25.54 -4.28
CA LYS A 106 5.43 25.84 -5.62
C LYS A 106 5.08 24.75 -6.63
N SER A 107 5.16 23.49 -6.21
CA SER A 107 4.76 22.33 -7.02
C SER A 107 3.93 21.35 -6.19
N TYR A 108 3.07 20.59 -6.87
CA TYR A 108 2.19 19.61 -6.24
C TYR A 108 2.28 18.26 -6.94
N ARG A 109 2.25 17.18 -6.16
CA ARG A 109 2.22 15.78 -6.61
C ARG A 109 0.94 15.10 -6.13
N GLN A 110 0.35 14.25 -6.95
CA GLN A 110 -0.82 13.48 -6.54
C GLN A 110 -0.42 12.38 -5.55
N THR A 111 -1.29 12.10 -4.57
CA THR A 111 -1.17 10.95 -3.67
C THR A 111 -2.52 10.22 -3.56
N GLY A 112 -2.46 8.90 -3.45
CA GLY A 112 -3.64 8.04 -3.41
C GLY A 112 -4.45 7.99 -4.70
N THR A 113 -5.55 7.23 -4.65
CA THR A 113 -6.45 7.00 -5.77
C THR A 113 -7.52 8.09 -5.89
N LEU A 114 -8.08 8.25 -7.09
CA LEU A 114 -9.27 9.09 -7.29
C LEU A 114 -10.43 8.57 -6.42
N ARG A 115 -11.18 9.49 -5.82
CA ARG A 115 -12.38 9.19 -5.04
C ARG A 115 -13.59 9.85 -5.68
N SER A 116 -14.64 9.06 -5.88
CA SER A 116 -15.92 9.55 -6.41
C SER A 116 -16.95 9.59 -5.31
N THR A 117 -17.76 10.65 -5.29
CA THR A 117 -18.97 10.70 -4.46
C THR A 117 -19.93 9.57 -4.86
N GLN A 118 -20.83 9.19 -3.95
CA GLN A 118 -21.89 8.22 -4.20
C GLN A 118 -23.19 8.77 -3.59
N GLY A 119 -23.84 9.68 -4.31
CA GLY A 119 -24.98 10.44 -3.81
C GLY A 119 -24.62 11.40 -2.67
N SER A 120 -25.64 11.90 -1.98
CA SER A 120 -25.50 12.96 -0.96
C SER A 120 -25.22 12.46 0.46
N THR A 121 -25.09 11.14 0.65
CA THR A 121 -24.69 10.58 1.93
C THR A 121 -23.20 10.86 2.16
N LYS A 122 -22.87 11.43 3.34
CA LYS A 122 -21.48 11.68 3.73
C LYS A 122 -20.72 10.38 3.90
N ARG A 123 -19.52 10.32 3.32
CA ARG A 123 -18.59 9.18 3.43
C ARG A 123 -17.21 9.71 3.80
N SER A 124 -16.49 8.94 4.61
CA SER A 124 -15.07 9.21 4.86
C SER A 124 -14.20 8.26 4.06
N THR A 125 -13.05 8.76 3.62
CA THR A 125 -11.95 7.95 3.11
C THR A 125 -10.66 8.38 3.79
N THR A 126 -9.73 7.45 3.92
CA THR A 126 -8.37 7.73 4.35
C THR A 126 -7.40 7.47 3.20
N PHE A 127 -6.41 8.34 3.05
CA PHE A 127 -5.30 8.21 2.11
C PHE A 127 -4.03 7.99 2.93
N SER A 128 -3.26 6.97 2.59
CA SER A 128 -1.90 6.79 3.14
C SER A 128 -0.97 7.76 2.43
N THR A 129 -0.30 8.63 3.18
CA THR A 129 0.54 9.70 2.62
C THR A 129 2.02 9.49 2.95
N ASN A 130 2.36 9.12 4.19
CA ASN A 130 3.73 8.87 4.67
C ASN A 130 4.75 9.98 4.29
N ILE A 131 4.35 11.25 4.36
CA ILE A 131 5.18 12.40 3.99
C ILE A 131 5.88 12.94 5.24
N LYS A 132 7.21 12.98 5.22
CA LYS A 132 8.03 13.55 6.31
C LYS A 132 8.34 15.02 6.04
N GLY A 133 8.29 15.83 7.10
CA GLY A 133 8.63 17.25 7.04
C GLY A 133 7.47 18.14 6.60
N PRO A 134 7.73 19.45 6.43
CA PRO A 134 6.69 20.43 6.08
C PRO A 134 5.90 20.03 4.83
N VAL A 135 4.59 19.91 4.98
CA VAL A 135 3.69 19.50 3.88
C VAL A 135 2.42 20.34 3.83
N ARG A 136 1.97 20.64 2.61
CA ARG A 136 0.64 21.20 2.30
C ARG A 136 -0.15 20.21 1.49
N PHE A 137 -1.46 20.17 1.70
CA PHE A 137 -2.37 19.36 0.90
C PHE A 137 -3.35 20.23 0.11
N GLU A 138 -3.81 19.66 -0.99
CA GLU A 138 -4.82 20.22 -1.87
C GLU A 138 -5.78 19.13 -2.33
N LEU A 139 -7.08 19.38 -2.18
CA LEU A 139 -8.12 18.55 -2.77
C LEU A 139 -8.55 19.16 -4.10
N ARG A 140 -8.44 18.40 -5.18
CA ARG A 140 -8.82 18.83 -6.54
C ARG A 140 -10.01 18.04 -7.01
N LYS A 141 -11.09 18.72 -7.38
CA LYS A 141 -12.19 18.09 -8.13
C LYS A 141 -11.75 17.90 -9.58
N VAL A 142 -11.99 16.70 -10.13
CA VAL A 142 -11.45 16.29 -11.44
C VAL A 142 -12.48 15.72 -12.41
N SER A 143 -13.69 15.40 -11.94
CA SER A 143 -14.77 14.92 -12.81
C SER A 143 -16.15 15.38 -12.33
N GLY A 144 -17.19 15.18 -13.15
CA GLY A 144 -18.58 15.56 -12.86
C GLY A 144 -18.93 17.01 -13.24
N GLY A 145 -18.04 17.74 -13.92
CA GLY A 145 -18.32 19.08 -14.44
C GLY A 145 -18.89 20.03 -13.38
N LYS A 146 -20.05 20.63 -13.67
CA LYS A 146 -20.74 21.60 -12.80
C LYS A 146 -21.33 20.99 -11.51
N ASN A 147 -21.47 19.66 -11.43
CA ASN A 147 -21.92 18.97 -10.21
C ASN A 147 -20.97 19.27 -9.07
N ARG A 148 -21.47 19.27 -7.83
CA ARG A 148 -20.75 19.75 -6.66
C ARG A 148 -20.41 18.63 -5.68
N ILE A 149 -19.22 18.73 -5.10
CA ILE A 149 -18.76 17.90 -3.97
C ILE A 149 -18.80 18.74 -2.71
N LEU A 150 -19.30 18.18 -1.61
CA LEU A 150 -19.13 18.70 -0.26
C LEU A 150 -17.92 18.01 0.38
N ILE A 151 -17.02 18.77 0.98
CA ILE A 151 -15.94 18.29 1.85
C ILE A 151 -16.24 18.79 3.27
N SER A 152 -16.50 17.88 4.21
CA SER A 152 -16.96 18.23 5.57
C SER A 152 -16.03 17.81 6.69
N LYS A 153 -14.90 17.18 6.36
CA LYS A 153 -13.83 16.86 7.30
C LYS A 153 -12.52 16.73 6.52
N PHE A 154 -11.44 17.20 7.13
CA PHE A 154 -10.07 17.01 6.67
C PHE A 154 -9.18 16.79 7.90
N ALA A 155 -8.44 15.69 7.97
CA ALA A 155 -7.54 15.42 9.09
C ALA A 155 -6.21 14.79 8.66
N ILE A 156 -5.10 15.30 9.16
CA ILE A 156 -3.74 14.76 8.95
C ILE A 156 -3.27 14.15 10.26
N ASN A 157 -2.89 12.88 10.27
CA ASN A 157 -2.38 12.22 11.48
C ASN A 157 -0.88 11.92 11.34
N ALA A 158 -0.08 12.24 12.38
CA ALA A 158 1.35 11.91 12.44
C ALA A 158 1.72 10.65 13.21
N HIS A 159 0.78 10.12 14.00
CA HIS A 159 0.86 8.81 14.64
C HIS A 159 -0.45 8.06 14.41
N ALA A 160 -0.38 6.75 14.19
CA ALA A 160 -1.53 5.89 14.51
C ALA A 160 -1.70 5.97 16.03
N GLN A 161 -2.86 6.43 16.51
CA GLN A 161 -3.08 6.66 17.94
C GLN A 161 -2.65 5.45 18.77
N THR A 162 -1.69 5.67 19.68
CA THR A 162 -1.37 4.78 20.80
C THR A 162 -1.44 5.60 22.08
N SER A 163 -2.32 5.21 22.99
CA SER A 163 -2.25 5.60 24.40
C SER A 163 -2.17 4.30 25.22
N ALA A 164 -1.06 4.16 25.94
CA ALA A 164 -0.67 2.94 26.64
C ALA A 164 -1.17 2.91 28.08
N GLN A 165 -1.65 1.74 28.53
CA GLN A 165 -1.36 1.26 29.87
C GLN A 165 -1.26 -0.28 29.84
N ALA A 166 -0.13 -0.78 30.34
CA ALA A 166 0.30 -2.17 30.24
C ALA A 166 -0.62 -3.13 31.02
N SER A 167 -1.03 -4.24 30.39
CA SER A 167 -1.26 -5.57 30.98
C SER A 167 -1.66 -6.56 29.88
N SER A 168 -0.94 -7.68 29.81
CA SER A 168 -1.24 -8.95 29.11
C SER A 168 -2.08 -8.91 27.82
N SER A 169 -1.40 -9.18 26.70
CA SER A 169 -1.86 -10.04 25.60
C SER A 169 -3.38 -10.25 25.47
N THR A 170 -4.04 -9.36 24.74
CA THR A 170 -5.22 -9.63 23.88
C THR A 170 -5.62 -8.29 23.26
N LEU A 171 -5.31 -8.05 21.98
CA LEU A 171 -5.83 -6.89 21.26
C LEU A 171 -7.34 -7.09 21.05
N PRO A 172 -8.21 -6.18 21.50
CA PRO A 172 -9.60 -6.16 21.09
C PRO A 172 -9.71 -5.30 19.81
N LEU A 173 -9.70 -5.92 18.64
CA LEU A 173 -10.12 -5.25 17.40
C LEU A 173 -11.65 -5.13 17.38
N LYS A 174 -12.16 -4.08 18.04
CA LYS A 174 -13.52 -3.56 17.84
C LYS A 174 -13.42 -2.16 17.22
N GLY A 175 -13.72 -2.06 15.93
CA GLY A 175 -13.88 -0.80 15.21
C GLY A 175 -13.91 -1.06 13.70
N ASN A 176 -15.03 -0.78 13.05
CA ASN A 176 -15.24 -0.98 11.61
C ASN A 176 -14.22 -0.23 10.76
N TYR A 177 -13.28 -0.96 10.14
CA TYR A 177 -12.39 -0.44 9.13
C TYR A 177 -12.91 -0.81 7.74
N ASN A 178 -13.10 0.20 6.89
CA ASN A 178 -13.56 0.06 5.50
C ASN A 178 -12.34 0.23 4.56
N TYR A 179 -11.39 -0.70 4.61
CA TYR A 179 -10.21 -0.80 3.73
C TYR A 179 -10.43 -1.75 2.55
N ASP A 180 -11.68 -1.80 2.09
CA ASP A 180 -12.13 -2.71 1.05
C ASP A 180 -11.23 -2.73 -0.18
N ASN A 181 -10.98 -3.92 -0.73
CA ASN A 181 -10.15 -4.15 -1.90
C ASN A 181 -8.69 -3.63 -1.79
N SER A 182 -8.18 -3.39 -0.57
CA SER A 182 -6.81 -2.91 -0.37
C SER A 182 -5.78 -4.02 -0.56
N ASN A 183 -4.70 -3.75 -1.29
CA ASN A 183 -3.56 -4.65 -1.43
C ASN A 183 -2.86 -5.01 -0.11
N LEU A 184 -3.13 -4.28 0.99
CA LEU A 184 -2.60 -4.56 2.33
C LEU A 184 -3.72 -4.82 3.36
N LEU A 185 -4.92 -5.20 2.90
CA LEU A 185 -6.09 -5.44 3.77
C LEU A 185 -5.76 -6.38 4.93
N LEU A 186 -5.04 -7.46 4.63
CA LEU A 186 -4.72 -8.54 5.58
C LEU A 186 -3.61 -8.16 6.57
N GLY A 187 -3.05 -6.95 6.48
CA GLY A 187 -2.00 -6.46 7.37
C GLY A 187 -0.63 -6.40 6.71
N ASN A 188 0.37 -5.97 7.48
CA ASN A 188 1.75 -5.78 7.06
C ASN A 188 2.64 -6.87 7.70
N PRO A 189 2.99 -7.95 6.96
CA PRO A 189 3.56 -9.17 7.56
C PRO A 189 4.86 -8.99 8.35
N SER A 190 5.69 -8.04 7.94
CA SER A 190 7.02 -7.82 8.52
C SER A 190 7.17 -6.43 9.14
N HIS A 191 6.08 -5.68 9.29
CA HIS A 191 6.11 -4.27 9.68
C HIS A 191 7.02 -3.42 8.78
N ALA A 192 7.04 -3.73 7.49
CA ALA A 192 7.82 -2.99 6.49
C ALA A 192 7.41 -1.52 6.47
N ASN A 193 8.37 -0.63 6.23
CA ASN A 193 8.14 0.81 6.21
C ASN A 193 9.06 1.49 5.20
N THR A 194 8.88 2.79 4.95
CA THR A 194 9.67 3.55 3.95
C THR A 194 10.94 4.18 4.54
N ASP A 195 11.43 3.70 5.69
CA ASP A 195 12.68 4.17 6.28
C ASP A 195 13.88 3.58 5.54
N LEU A 196 14.74 4.45 5.02
CA LEU A 196 15.97 4.08 4.34
C LEU A 196 16.99 3.43 5.30
N ASN A 197 16.81 3.57 6.61
CA ASN A 197 17.60 2.89 7.64
C ASN A 197 17.18 1.43 7.84
N THR A 198 16.05 0.99 7.27
CA THR A 198 15.64 -0.41 7.24
C THR A 198 15.58 -0.92 5.79
N PRO A 199 16.71 -0.89 5.05
CA PRO A 199 16.72 -1.11 3.60
C PRO A 199 16.33 -2.55 3.19
N ASP A 200 16.41 -3.49 4.12
CA ASP A 200 16.09 -4.89 3.88
C ASP A 200 14.62 -5.25 4.20
N ASN A 201 13.81 -4.25 4.57
CA ASN A 201 12.39 -4.37 4.87
C ASN A 201 11.62 -3.11 4.41
N TYR A 202 11.93 -2.64 3.19
CA TYR A 202 11.47 -1.36 2.67
C TYR A 202 10.11 -1.50 1.99
N LEU A 203 9.11 -0.76 2.46
CA LEU A 203 7.74 -0.82 1.93
C LEU A 203 7.65 -0.06 0.60
N ILE A 204 7.09 -0.73 -0.41
CA ILE A 204 6.85 -0.18 -1.73
C ILE A 204 5.37 -0.34 -2.06
N ASP A 205 4.75 0.74 -2.53
CA ASP A 205 3.38 0.73 -3.07
C ASP A 205 3.42 1.09 -4.55
N ARG A 206 2.97 0.15 -5.40
CA ARG A 206 2.89 0.30 -6.85
C ARG A 206 1.47 0.53 -7.36
N SER A 207 0.54 0.88 -6.47
CA SER A 207 -0.90 0.98 -6.70
C SER A 207 -1.58 -0.36 -7.01
N TYR A 208 -0.92 -1.26 -7.74
CA TYR A 208 -1.44 -2.57 -8.15
C TYR A 208 -1.01 -3.71 -7.24
N TYR A 209 0.04 -3.52 -6.45
CA TYR A 209 0.50 -4.41 -5.39
C TYR A 209 1.32 -3.61 -4.38
N ILE A 210 1.50 -4.16 -3.19
CA ILE A 210 2.35 -3.60 -2.13
C ILE A 210 3.39 -4.65 -1.76
N SER A 211 4.65 -4.26 -1.60
CA SER A 211 5.73 -5.20 -1.24
C SER A 211 6.60 -4.69 -0.09
N SER A 212 7.20 -5.62 0.64
CA SER A 212 8.42 -5.37 1.39
C SER A 212 9.60 -5.78 0.52
N TYR A 213 10.40 -4.82 0.09
CA TYR A 213 11.60 -5.04 -0.69
C TYR A 213 12.82 -5.22 0.21
N ASN A 214 13.66 -6.19 -0.15
CA ASN A 214 14.91 -6.45 0.55
C ASN A 214 16.10 -6.04 -0.32
N LYS A 215 16.70 -4.89 -0.01
CA LYS A 215 17.84 -4.36 -0.75
C LYS A 215 18.99 -5.37 -0.83
N SER A 216 19.37 -6.01 0.28
CA SER A 216 20.47 -6.96 0.33
C SER A 216 20.21 -8.24 -0.49
N ARG A 217 18.94 -8.63 -0.65
CA ARG A 217 18.55 -9.80 -1.46
C ARG A 217 18.29 -9.48 -2.92
N GLY A 218 18.04 -8.22 -3.29
CA GLY A 218 17.65 -7.83 -4.65
C GLY A 218 16.29 -8.41 -5.08
N CYS A 219 15.40 -8.68 -4.12
CA CYS A 219 14.05 -9.20 -4.36
C CYS A 219 13.13 -8.89 -3.17
N PRO A 220 11.80 -9.02 -3.32
CA PRO A 220 10.87 -8.90 -2.20
C PRO A 220 11.08 -9.93 -1.10
N ASN A 221 10.88 -9.50 0.14
CA ASN A 221 10.54 -10.39 1.25
C ASN A 221 9.14 -11.00 1.03
N TRP A 222 8.19 -10.14 0.69
CA TRP A 222 6.82 -10.49 0.32
C TRP A 222 6.20 -9.41 -0.57
N VAL A 223 5.18 -9.80 -1.32
CA VAL A 223 4.29 -8.96 -2.13
C VAL A 223 2.85 -9.34 -1.80
N SER A 224 2.00 -8.35 -1.60
CA SER A 224 0.60 -8.48 -1.22
C SER A 224 -0.28 -7.73 -2.23
N TRP A 225 -1.38 -8.37 -2.64
CA TRP A 225 -2.34 -7.79 -3.58
C TRP A 225 -3.73 -8.39 -3.45
N HIS A 226 -4.72 -7.60 -3.87
CA HIS A 226 -6.11 -8.02 -4.05
C HIS A 226 -6.38 -8.43 -5.50
N ILE A 227 -7.30 -9.36 -5.72
CA ILE A 227 -7.78 -9.76 -7.03
C ILE A 227 -9.31 -9.74 -6.98
N GLY A 228 -9.89 -8.73 -7.63
CA GLY A 228 -11.32 -8.61 -7.89
C GLY A 228 -11.61 -8.62 -9.39
N LYS A 229 -12.90 -8.65 -9.74
CA LYS A 229 -13.32 -8.65 -11.16
C LYS A 229 -12.77 -7.46 -11.96
N ASN A 230 -12.59 -6.32 -11.29
CA ASN A 230 -12.16 -5.05 -11.90
C ASN A 230 -10.66 -5.01 -12.20
N ASP A 231 -9.88 -5.99 -11.73
CA ASP A 231 -8.45 -6.11 -12.06
C ASP A 231 -8.22 -6.76 -13.43
N PHE A 232 -9.27 -7.36 -14.00
CA PHE A 232 -9.26 -7.96 -15.32
C PHE A 232 -9.80 -7.03 -16.39
N GLY A 233 -9.23 -7.13 -17.58
CA GLY A 233 -9.62 -6.41 -18.78
C GLY A 233 -8.96 -7.00 -20.01
N SER A 234 -8.85 -6.19 -21.07
CA SER A 234 -8.30 -6.60 -22.36
C SER A 234 -6.88 -6.10 -22.62
N ALA A 235 -6.16 -5.63 -21.58
CA ALA A 235 -4.80 -5.16 -21.76
C ALA A 235 -3.86 -6.34 -22.06
N ASP A 236 -3.07 -6.20 -23.12
CA ASP A 236 -2.06 -7.20 -23.48
C ASP A 236 -0.96 -7.30 -22.43
N ARG A 237 -0.33 -8.47 -22.38
CA ARG A 237 0.87 -8.69 -21.58
C ARG A 237 2.03 -7.84 -22.11
N GLN A 238 2.58 -6.96 -21.28
CA GLN A 238 3.55 -5.96 -21.74
C GLN A 238 4.96 -6.52 -21.98
N ASN A 239 5.40 -7.50 -21.18
CA ASN A 239 6.75 -8.09 -21.28
C ASN A 239 7.90 -7.06 -21.15
N ASP A 240 7.65 -5.92 -20.53
CA ASP A 240 8.55 -4.78 -20.38
C ASP A 240 9.33 -4.84 -19.06
N PHE A 241 10.05 -5.95 -18.86
CA PHE A 241 10.92 -6.16 -17.70
C PHE A 241 11.91 -5.01 -17.56
N ARG A 242 11.91 -4.34 -16.40
CA ARG A 242 12.75 -3.17 -16.18
C ARG A 242 13.06 -2.94 -14.71
N ALA A 243 14.23 -2.38 -14.47
CA ALA A 243 14.58 -1.78 -13.20
C ALA A 243 13.51 -0.80 -12.68
N ASP A 244 13.26 -0.84 -11.39
CA ASP A 244 12.40 0.13 -10.73
C ASP A 244 13.18 1.41 -10.41
N ALA A 245 12.95 2.45 -11.21
CA ALA A 245 13.64 3.73 -11.09
C ALA A 245 13.25 4.54 -9.84
N THR A 246 12.24 4.13 -9.08
CA THR A 246 11.86 4.80 -7.83
C THR A 246 12.52 4.19 -6.60
N LEU A 247 13.27 3.09 -6.74
CA LEU A 247 14.09 2.59 -5.65
C LEU A 247 15.13 3.66 -5.24
N PRO A 248 15.47 3.76 -3.94
CA PRO A 248 16.40 4.77 -3.45
C PRO A 248 17.71 4.85 -4.23
N ALA A 249 18.18 6.08 -4.44
CA ALA A 249 19.45 6.32 -5.14
C ALA A 249 20.61 5.65 -4.38
N GLY A 250 21.49 4.96 -5.11
CA GLY A 250 22.61 4.20 -4.55
C GLY A 250 22.29 2.75 -4.19
N TRP A 251 21.03 2.31 -4.30
CA TRP A 251 20.72 0.88 -4.28
C TRP A 251 21.01 0.26 -5.63
N TYR A 252 21.29 -1.05 -5.63
CA TYR A 252 21.33 -1.78 -6.89
C TYR A 252 19.90 -1.95 -7.41
N HIS A 253 19.64 -1.44 -8.60
CA HIS A 253 18.36 -1.62 -9.28
C HIS A 253 18.51 -2.86 -10.15
N VAL A 254 17.90 -3.96 -9.72
CA VAL A 254 17.88 -5.20 -10.48
C VAL A 254 17.20 -4.94 -11.81
N ASP A 255 17.77 -5.44 -12.91
CA ASP A 255 17.25 -5.23 -14.25
C ASP A 255 17.07 -6.55 -15.01
N ASP A 256 16.41 -6.51 -16.18
CA ASP A 256 16.10 -7.69 -17.01
C ASP A 256 17.35 -8.58 -17.27
N THR A 257 18.49 -7.95 -17.53
CA THR A 257 19.74 -8.63 -17.89
C THR A 257 20.37 -9.42 -16.75
N ASP A 258 20.01 -9.14 -15.49
CA ASP A 258 20.57 -9.81 -14.30
C ASP A 258 20.23 -11.30 -14.21
N TYR A 259 19.18 -11.71 -14.90
CA TYR A 259 18.71 -13.11 -14.95
C TYR A 259 19.30 -13.88 -16.12
N LYS A 260 19.99 -13.21 -17.04
CA LYS A 260 20.54 -13.82 -18.26
C LYS A 260 21.51 -14.94 -17.89
N ASN A 261 21.37 -16.08 -18.57
CA ASN A 261 22.19 -17.29 -18.39
C ASN A 261 22.18 -17.88 -16.97
N SER A 262 21.31 -17.42 -16.07
CA SER A 262 21.21 -17.99 -14.70
C SER A 262 20.58 -19.38 -14.67
N GLY A 263 19.75 -19.70 -15.67
CA GLY A 263 18.92 -20.90 -15.67
C GLY A 263 17.63 -20.78 -14.82
N PHE A 264 17.38 -19.61 -14.23
CA PHE A 264 16.13 -19.26 -13.53
C PHE A 264 15.27 -18.34 -14.38
N ASP A 265 13.96 -18.46 -14.23
CA ASP A 265 13.00 -17.51 -14.77
C ASP A 265 12.94 -16.24 -13.90
N LYS A 266 12.48 -15.15 -14.51
CA LYS A 266 12.00 -13.95 -13.79
C LYS A 266 10.59 -14.25 -13.24
N GLY A 267 10.55 -14.96 -12.12
CA GLY A 267 9.31 -15.35 -11.45
C GLY A 267 8.60 -14.13 -10.89
N HIS A 268 7.34 -13.92 -11.27
CA HIS A 268 6.54 -12.83 -10.72
C HIS A 268 6.02 -13.23 -9.32
N ASN A 269 5.99 -12.29 -8.38
CA ASN A 269 5.18 -12.46 -7.18
C ASN A 269 3.71 -12.13 -7.49
N CYS A 270 3.42 -10.88 -7.86
CA CYS A 270 2.14 -10.46 -8.43
C CYS A 270 2.16 -10.74 -9.95
N PRO A 271 1.39 -11.71 -10.47
CA PRO A 271 1.51 -12.12 -11.86
C PRO A 271 0.81 -11.15 -12.81
N SER A 272 1.35 -11.04 -14.02
CA SER A 272 0.81 -10.19 -15.09
C SER A 272 -0.67 -10.49 -15.42
N ALA A 273 -1.07 -11.76 -15.36
CA ALA A 273 -2.44 -12.19 -15.65
C ALA A 273 -3.46 -11.71 -14.61
N ASP A 274 -3.04 -11.28 -13.41
CA ASP A 274 -3.91 -10.70 -12.39
C ASP A 274 -4.10 -9.18 -12.58
N ARG A 275 -3.44 -8.57 -13.57
CA ARG A 275 -3.47 -7.13 -13.86
C ARG A 275 -3.64 -6.87 -15.34
N THR A 276 -4.84 -7.11 -15.87
CA THR A 276 -5.18 -6.90 -17.28
C THR A 276 -6.20 -5.78 -17.50
N SER A 277 -6.60 -5.07 -16.45
CA SER A 277 -7.53 -3.93 -16.52
C SER A 277 -7.02 -2.78 -17.38
N THR A 278 -5.72 -2.47 -17.32
CA THR A 278 -5.08 -1.43 -18.12
C THR A 278 -3.63 -1.80 -18.45
N THR A 279 -3.08 -1.21 -19.51
CA THR A 279 -1.65 -1.33 -19.86
C THR A 279 -0.75 -0.94 -18.69
N ALA A 280 -1.10 0.11 -17.94
CA ALA A 280 -0.33 0.55 -16.77
C ALA A 280 -0.35 -0.49 -15.64
N ALA A 281 -1.51 -1.11 -15.37
CA ALA A 281 -1.64 -2.19 -14.40
C ALA A 281 -0.75 -3.38 -14.77
N ASN A 282 -0.79 -3.78 -16.05
CA ASN A 282 -0.01 -4.90 -16.53
C ASN A 282 1.50 -4.60 -16.50
N SER A 283 1.92 -3.45 -17.02
CA SER A 283 3.31 -2.99 -17.04
C SER A 283 3.90 -2.87 -15.63
N ALA A 284 3.11 -2.51 -14.62
CA ALA A 284 3.58 -2.45 -13.24
C ALA A 284 4.07 -3.83 -12.74
N THR A 285 3.48 -4.93 -13.20
CA THR A 285 3.91 -6.28 -12.78
C THR A 285 5.28 -6.69 -13.31
N PHE A 286 5.83 -5.97 -14.31
CA PHE A 286 7.14 -6.22 -14.91
C PHE A 286 8.29 -5.41 -14.29
N LEU A 287 8.01 -4.62 -13.25
CA LEU A 287 9.08 -4.02 -12.44
C LEU A 287 9.88 -5.14 -11.76
N MET A 288 11.21 -5.04 -11.81
CA MET A 288 12.07 -6.07 -11.22
C MET A 288 11.99 -6.12 -9.69
N ASP A 289 11.40 -5.10 -9.05
CA ASP A 289 11.03 -5.12 -7.63
C ASP A 289 9.87 -6.08 -7.29
N ASN A 290 9.26 -6.72 -8.30
CA ASN A 290 8.26 -7.78 -8.18
C ASN A 290 8.80 -9.17 -8.54
N MET A 291 10.10 -9.30 -8.86
CA MET A 291 10.70 -10.54 -9.36
C MET A 291 11.48 -11.31 -8.31
N MET A 292 11.52 -12.63 -8.45
CA MET A 292 12.50 -13.52 -7.81
C MET A 292 13.04 -14.58 -8.78
N PRO A 293 14.29 -15.06 -8.61
CA PRO A 293 14.79 -16.21 -9.37
C PRO A 293 13.97 -17.46 -9.07
N GLN A 294 13.24 -17.95 -10.07
CA GLN A 294 12.35 -19.10 -9.90
C GLN A 294 12.72 -20.23 -10.87
N ALA A 295 12.81 -21.45 -10.36
CA ALA A 295 13.08 -22.63 -11.16
C ALA A 295 11.96 -22.79 -12.22
N PRO A 296 12.27 -23.06 -13.50
CA PRO A 296 11.25 -23.10 -14.56
C PRO A 296 10.09 -24.06 -14.33
N ASN A 297 10.30 -25.27 -13.78
CA ASN A 297 9.18 -26.16 -13.45
C ASN A 297 8.36 -25.67 -12.24
N ASN A 298 8.94 -24.81 -11.39
CA ASN A 298 8.17 -24.11 -10.38
C ASN A 298 7.33 -23.00 -11.03
N ASN A 299 7.96 -22.05 -11.71
CA ASN A 299 7.30 -20.88 -12.32
C ASN A 299 6.19 -21.27 -13.32
N GLN A 300 6.53 -22.09 -14.31
CA GLN A 300 5.70 -22.31 -15.50
C GLN A 300 4.61 -23.38 -15.31
N LYS A 301 4.63 -24.08 -14.17
CA LYS A 301 3.72 -25.20 -13.91
C LYS A 301 3.12 -25.05 -12.52
N THR A 302 3.84 -25.50 -11.49
CA THR A 302 3.30 -25.56 -10.11
C THR A 302 2.75 -24.22 -9.64
N TRP A 303 3.50 -23.15 -9.84
CA TRP A 303 3.12 -21.80 -9.44
C TRP A 303 2.00 -21.24 -10.31
N GLU A 304 2.13 -21.34 -11.63
CA GLU A 304 1.11 -20.91 -12.60
C GLU A 304 -0.25 -21.59 -12.33
N HIS A 305 -0.27 -22.89 -12.04
CA HIS A 305 -1.51 -23.62 -11.74
C HIS A 305 -2.22 -23.09 -10.48
N LEU A 306 -1.48 -22.64 -9.46
CA LEU A 306 -2.08 -22.00 -8.28
C LEU A 306 -2.62 -20.60 -8.64
N GLU A 307 -1.90 -19.84 -9.48
CA GLU A 307 -2.35 -18.54 -9.96
C GLU A 307 -3.61 -18.65 -10.82
N ALA A 308 -3.67 -19.64 -11.72
CA ALA A 308 -4.85 -19.97 -12.52
C ALA A 308 -6.03 -20.31 -11.63
N TYR A 309 -5.82 -21.14 -10.59
CA TYR A 309 -6.85 -21.46 -9.61
C TYR A 309 -7.42 -20.20 -8.94
N CYS A 310 -6.57 -19.26 -8.50
CA CYS A 310 -7.03 -17.98 -7.92
C CYS A 310 -7.91 -17.20 -8.90
N ARG A 311 -7.49 -17.07 -10.16
CA ARG A 311 -8.28 -16.39 -11.21
C ARG A 311 -9.61 -17.08 -11.47
N ASP A 312 -9.64 -18.41 -11.45
CA ASP A 312 -10.89 -19.17 -11.61
C ASP A 312 -11.85 -18.98 -10.44
N GLN A 313 -11.34 -18.80 -9.22
CA GLN A 313 -12.19 -18.40 -8.10
C GLN A 313 -12.81 -17.01 -8.32
N VAL A 314 -12.05 -16.05 -8.86
CA VAL A 314 -12.62 -14.72 -9.15
C VAL A 314 -13.69 -14.79 -10.23
N LYS A 315 -13.48 -15.60 -11.29
CA LYS A 315 -14.51 -15.87 -12.30
C LYS A 315 -15.77 -16.51 -11.70
N ALA A 316 -15.63 -17.27 -10.62
CA ALA A 316 -16.73 -17.90 -9.89
C ALA A 316 -17.46 -16.94 -8.92
N GLY A 317 -17.17 -15.64 -8.95
CA GLY A 317 -17.83 -14.63 -8.10
C GLY A 317 -17.18 -14.47 -6.72
N MET A 318 -15.95 -14.95 -6.57
CA MET A 318 -15.13 -14.68 -5.39
C MET A 318 -14.27 -13.43 -5.61
N GLU A 319 -13.67 -12.95 -4.55
CA GLU A 319 -12.47 -12.12 -4.59
C GLU A 319 -11.38 -12.80 -3.76
N VAL A 320 -10.13 -12.45 -4.10
CA VAL A 320 -8.97 -13.17 -3.59
C VAL A 320 -7.95 -12.17 -3.07
N TYR A 321 -7.47 -12.40 -1.85
CA TYR A 321 -6.34 -11.69 -1.28
C TYR A 321 -5.13 -12.61 -1.26
N VAL A 322 -4.01 -12.13 -1.78
CA VAL A 322 -2.78 -12.92 -1.89
C VAL A 322 -1.63 -12.21 -1.20
N ILE A 323 -0.88 -12.96 -0.42
CA ILE A 323 0.45 -12.59 0.06
C ILE A 323 1.41 -13.67 -0.41
N ALA A 324 2.41 -13.31 -1.21
CA ALA A 324 3.41 -14.24 -1.71
C ALA A 324 4.82 -13.74 -1.39
N GLY A 325 5.78 -14.65 -1.32
CA GLY A 325 7.17 -14.27 -1.10
C GLY A 325 8.10 -15.46 -1.22
N SER A 326 9.34 -15.23 -0.81
CA SER A 326 10.37 -16.26 -0.86
C SER A 326 11.36 -16.11 0.30
N TYR A 327 11.95 -17.21 0.73
CA TYR A 327 12.94 -17.21 1.81
C TYR A 327 14.07 -18.20 1.53
N GLY A 328 15.09 -18.15 2.39
CA GLY A 328 16.28 -18.98 2.30
C GLY A 328 17.19 -18.60 1.12
N SER A 329 18.20 -19.44 0.89
CA SER A 329 19.14 -19.28 -0.22
C SER A 329 19.53 -20.64 -0.75
N GLY A 330 19.39 -20.84 -2.06
CA GLY A 330 19.75 -22.08 -2.75
C GLY A 330 18.60 -22.75 -3.50
N GLY A 331 18.54 -22.56 -4.81
CA GLY A 331 17.56 -23.21 -5.70
C GLY A 331 18.23 -23.95 -6.86
N TYR A 332 17.48 -24.80 -7.55
CA TYR A 332 17.94 -25.56 -8.71
C TYR A 332 17.24 -25.10 -9.99
N GLY A 333 17.95 -24.29 -10.78
CA GLY A 333 17.53 -23.83 -12.11
C GLY A 333 17.95 -24.82 -13.21
N ARG A 334 17.79 -24.42 -14.48
CA ARG A 334 18.24 -25.24 -15.64
C ARG A 334 19.75 -25.49 -15.63
N ASN A 335 20.51 -24.55 -15.09
CA ASN A 335 21.97 -24.58 -15.07
C ASN A 335 22.53 -25.15 -13.75
N GLY A 336 21.70 -25.78 -12.93
CA GLY A 336 22.09 -26.37 -11.65
C GLY A 336 21.77 -25.51 -10.44
N TYR A 337 22.50 -25.74 -9.35
CA TYR A 337 22.28 -25.10 -8.05
C TYR A 337 22.93 -23.72 -7.97
N PHE A 338 22.17 -22.72 -7.54
CA PHE A 338 22.67 -21.37 -7.28
C PHE A 338 22.15 -20.83 -5.96
N LYS A 339 23.01 -20.12 -5.23
CA LYS A 339 22.62 -19.31 -4.05
C LYS A 339 22.29 -17.87 -4.42
N THR A 340 22.94 -17.35 -5.46
CA THR A 340 22.79 -15.98 -5.96
C THR A 340 23.02 -15.93 -7.47
N ILE A 341 22.46 -14.92 -8.12
CA ILE A 341 22.75 -14.54 -9.52
C ILE A 341 23.25 -13.08 -9.56
N ALA A 342 23.45 -12.51 -10.75
CA ALA A 342 23.84 -11.10 -10.92
C ALA A 342 25.10 -10.68 -10.14
N GLY A 343 26.10 -11.56 -10.08
CA GLY A 343 27.33 -11.32 -9.30
C GLY A 343 27.10 -11.19 -7.79
N GLY A 344 26.09 -11.87 -7.25
CA GLY A 344 25.77 -11.85 -5.81
C GLY A 344 24.69 -10.86 -5.41
N LYS A 345 24.19 -10.06 -6.34
CA LYS A 345 23.24 -8.96 -6.04
C LYS A 345 21.78 -9.40 -5.95
N VAL A 346 21.45 -10.58 -6.47
CA VAL A 346 20.11 -11.17 -6.38
C VAL A 346 20.22 -12.55 -5.76
N THR A 347 19.53 -12.75 -4.64
CA THR A 347 19.48 -14.03 -3.93
C THR A 347 18.53 -14.98 -4.64
N VAL A 348 18.99 -16.21 -4.89
CA VAL A 348 18.12 -17.30 -5.34
C VAL A 348 17.49 -17.93 -4.09
N PRO A 349 16.16 -17.83 -3.89
CA PRO A 349 15.53 -18.41 -2.71
C PRO A 349 15.54 -19.94 -2.77
N SER A 350 15.56 -20.60 -1.61
CA SER A 350 15.37 -22.06 -1.54
C SER A 350 13.90 -22.45 -1.60
N ASN A 351 13.02 -21.55 -1.15
CA ASN A 351 11.59 -21.79 -1.03
C ASN A 351 10.79 -20.58 -1.48
N ILE A 352 9.63 -20.86 -2.08
CA ILE A 352 8.67 -19.86 -2.56
C ILE A 352 7.31 -20.22 -1.98
N TRP A 353 6.66 -19.24 -1.35
CA TRP A 353 5.43 -19.43 -0.61
C TRP A 353 4.34 -18.44 -1.02
N LYS A 354 3.08 -18.86 -0.87
CA LYS A 354 1.89 -18.05 -1.13
C LYS A 354 0.81 -18.38 -0.12
N VAL A 355 0.19 -17.36 0.44
CA VAL A 355 -1.03 -17.42 1.24
C VAL A 355 -2.15 -16.74 0.46
N VAL A 356 -3.27 -17.43 0.33
CA VAL A 356 -4.44 -17.00 -0.45
C VAL A 356 -5.66 -17.06 0.46
N VAL A 357 -6.34 -15.93 0.65
CA VAL A 357 -7.62 -15.84 1.36
C VAL A 357 -8.71 -15.60 0.33
N ILE A 358 -9.76 -16.43 0.34
CA ILE A 358 -10.79 -16.40 -0.69
C ILE A 358 -12.16 -16.18 -0.03
N ILE A 359 -12.84 -15.11 -0.42
CA ILE A 359 -14.15 -14.71 0.09
C ILE A 359 -15.11 -14.39 -1.06
N PRO A 360 -16.43 -14.49 -0.88
CA PRO A 360 -17.38 -13.99 -1.88
C PRO A 360 -17.15 -12.50 -2.15
N GLU A 361 -17.27 -12.10 -3.42
CA GLU A 361 -17.16 -10.70 -3.81
C GLU A 361 -18.18 -9.84 -3.02
N GLY A 362 -17.73 -8.71 -2.46
CA GLY A 362 -18.60 -7.78 -1.74
C GLY A 362 -17.84 -6.61 -1.13
N ASP A 363 -18.52 -5.86 -0.25
CA ASP A 363 -17.89 -4.77 0.52
C ASP A 363 -17.73 -5.16 2.01
N HIS A 364 -16.80 -4.50 2.71
CA HIS A 364 -16.42 -4.78 4.10
C HIS A 364 -15.68 -6.12 4.25
N ASP A 365 -14.63 -6.30 3.44
CA ASP A 365 -13.93 -7.58 3.26
C ASP A 365 -13.41 -8.21 4.56
N LEU A 366 -12.78 -7.42 5.44
CA LEU A 366 -12.28 -7.91 6.74
C LEU A 366 -13.41 -8.49 7.60
N GLN A 367 -14.61 -7.92 7.53
CA GLN A 367 -15.77 -8.40 8.29
C GLN A 367 -16.34 -9.70 7.72
N ARG A 368 -16.08 -10.02 6.45
CA ARG A 368 -16.51 -11.28 5.82
C ARG A 368 -15.53 -12.43 6.07
N ILE A 369 -14.30 -12.13 6.47
CA ILE A 369 -13.30 -13.14 6.85
C ILE A 369 -13.59 -13.66 8.26
N ASN A 370 -13.84 -14.97 8.37
CA ASN A 370 -14.17 -15.65 9.63
C ASN A 370 -13.50 -17.05 9.68
N THR A 371 -13.77 -17.80 10.75
CA THR A 371 -13.15 -19.12 11.00
C THR A 371 -13.47 -20.19 9.96
N LYS A 372 -14.46 -19.97 9.09
CA LYS A 372 -14.81 -20.86 7.96
C LYS A 372 -14.25 -20.37 6.62
N THR A 373 -13.59 -19.22 6.58
CA THR A 373 -13.04 -18.67 5.34
C THR A 373 -11.97 -19.62 4.79
N ARG A 374 -12.02 -19.87 3.48
CA ARG A 374 -11.06 -20.70 2.80
C ARG A 374 -9.72 -19.96 2.70
N VAL A 375 -8.71 -20.49 3.40
CA VAL A 375 -7.33 -20.03 3.33
C VAL A 375 -6.47 -21.16 2.77
N ILE A 376 -5.62 -20.83 1.80
CA ILE A 376 -4.71 -21.76 1.15
C ILE A 376 -3.29 -21.24 1.38
N ALA A 377 -2.45 -22.05 2.02
CA ALA A 377 -1.02 -21.79 2.16
C ALA A 377 -0.24 -22.86 1.38
N VAL A 378 0.68 -22.42 0.54
CA VAL A 378 1.56 -23.27 -0.26
C VAL A 378 3.00 -22.85 -0.03
N ASN A 379 3.90 -23.81 0.13
CA ASN A 379 5.33 -23.60 0.28
C ASN A 379 6.09 -24.62 -0.57
N THR A 380 6.66 -24.17 -1.69
CA THR A 380 7.33 -25.01 -2.68
C THR A 380 8.85 -24.89 -2.55
N PRO A 381 9.61 -25.97 -2.73
CA PRO A 381 11.04 -25.84 -2.99
C PRO A 381 11.26 -25.19 -4.37
N ASN A 382 12.26 -24.32 -4.47
CA ASN A 382 12.61 -23.62 -5.70
C ASN A 382 13.50 -24.52 -6.60
N ASP A 383 12.88 -25.57 -7.12
CA ASP A 383 13.58 -26.67 -7.78
C ASP A 383 12.86 -27.13 -9.05
N ASN A 384 13.61 -27.63 -10.02
CA ASN A 384 13.08 -28.24 -11.23
C ASN A 384 12.53 -29.67 -11.03
N ILE A 385 12.83 -30.35 -9.94
CA ILE A 385 12.33 -31.72 -9.69
C ILE A 385 10.90 -31.76 -9.14
N ILE A 386 10.29 -30.60 -8.87
CA ILE A 386 8.93 -30.52 -8.32
C ILE A 386 7.87 -30.93 -9.34
N THR A 387 6.72 -31.39 -8.83
CA THR A 387 5.58 -31.83 -9.65
C THR A 387 4.61 -30.67 -9.91
N PRO A 388 3.92 -30.62 -11.06
CA PRO A 388 2.99 -29.54 -11.38
C PRO A 388 1.78 -29.36 -10.43
N ASN A 389 1.46 -30.37 -9.61
CA ASN A 389 0.34 -30.28 -8.68
C ASN A 389 0.74 -29.48 -7.43
N TRP A 390 0.35 -28.20 -7.38
CA TRP A 390 0.63 -27.32 -6.25
C TRP A 390 0.07 -27.82 -4.92
N MET A 391 -1.00 -28.64 -4.95
CA MET A 391 -1.59 -29.18 -3.73
C MET A 391 -0.63 -30.09 -2.95
N ASN A 392 0.36 -30.70 -3.62
CA ASN A 392 1.41 -31.49 -2.98
C ASN A 392 2.27 -30.65 -2.02
N TYR A 393 2.26 -29.33 -2.16
CA TYR A 393 3.07 -28.38 -1.40
C TYR A 393 2.24 -27.51 -0.46
N THR A 394 0.99 -27.90 -0.20
CA THR A 394 0.14 -27.23 0.79
C THR A 394 0.71 -27.38 2.20
N CYS A 395 0.60 -26.32 2.98
CA CYS A 395 1.00 -26.24 4.39
C CYS A 395 -0.02 -25.40 5.16
N THR A 396 0.26 -25.08 6.42
CA THR A 396 -0.51 -24.11 7.20
C THR A 396 0.10 -22.72 7.06
N VAL A 397 -0.66 -21.65 7.34
CA VAL A 397 -0.08 -20.30 7.38
C VAL A 397 0.97 -20.22 8.49
N ARG A 398 0.72 -20.85 9.65
CA ARG A 398 1.69 -20.95 10.75
C ARG A 398 3.00 -21.60 10.34
N ASP A 399 3.02 -22.54 9.40
CA ASP A 399 4.27 -23.12 8.88
C ASP A 399 5.11 -22.07 8.12
N ILE A 400 4.45 -21.19 7.36
CA ILE A 400 5.12 -20.10 6.63
C ILE A 400 5.61 -19.03 7.62
N GLU A 401 4.80 -18.64 8.59
CA GLU A 401 5.21 -17.70 9.65
C GLU A 401 6.41 -18.23 10.44
N LYS A 402 6.40 -19.51 10.79
CA LYS A 402 7.53 -20.16 11.46
C LYS A 402 8.80 -20.12 10.61
N ALA A 403 8.68 -20.29 9.29
CA ALA A 403 9.83 -20.26 8.38
C ALA A 403 10.37 -18.85 8.11
N THR A 404 9.53 -17.82 8.23
CA THR A 404 9.83 -16.45 7.80
C THR A 404 10.00 -15.46 8.95
N GLY A 405 9.41 -15.73 10.12
CA GLY A 405 9.29 -14.79 11.22
C GLY A 405 8.21 -13.71 11.02
N TYR A 406 7.34 -13.86 10.00
CA TYR A 406 6.28 -12.90 9.71
C TYR A 406 5.00 -13.17 10.52
N ASP A 407 4.18 -12.13 10.68
CA ASP A 407 2.82 -12.18 11.23
C ASP A 407 1.82 -11.97 10.07
N LEU A 408 1.45 -13.09 9.43
CA LEU A 408 0.58 -13.10 8.26
C LEU A 408 -0.88 -12.96 8.71
N LEU A 409 -1.70 -12.30 7.89
CA LEU A 409 -3.11 -12.05 8.23
C LEU A 409 -3.32 -11.25 9.53
N SER A 410 -2.31 -10.47 9.94
CA SER A 410 -2.26 -9.71 11.20
C SER A 410 -3.40 -8.71 11.41
N ALA A 411 -4.11 -8.30 10.34
CA ALA A 411 -5.30 -7.47 10.45
C ALA A 411 -6.56 -8.23 10.93
N LEU A 412 -6.55 -9.57 10.88
CA LEU A 412 -7.68 -10.38 11.35
C LEU A 412 -7.72 -10.44 12.89
N PRO A 413 -8.90 -10.55 13.51
CA PRO A 413 -8.99 -10.82 14.94
C PRO A 413 -8.27 -12.12 15.31
N LYS A 414 -7.54 -12.10 16.43
CA LYS A 414 -6.75 -13.25 16.90
C LYS A 414 -7.53 -14.59 16.95
N PRO A 415 -8.80 -14.64 17.41
CA PRO A 415 -9.57 -15.89 17.38
C PRO A 415 -9.86 -16.43 15.97
N VAL A 416 -9.89 -15.58 14.94
CA VAL A 416 -10.00 -16.00 13.55
C VAL A 416 -8.68 -16.55 13.05
N GLN A 417 -7.58 -15.83 13.29
CA GLN A 417 -6.22 -16.25 12.96
C GLN A 417 -5.91 -17.65 13.51
N ASP A 418 -6.19 -17.88 14.80
CA ASP A 418 -5.89 -19.15 15.48
C ASP A 418 -6.57 -20.38 14.83
N VAL A 419 -7.67 -20.16 14.10
CA VAL A 419 -8.33 -21.20 13.30
C VAL A 419 -7.79 -21.24 11.87
N VAL A 420 -7.88 -20.13 11.13
CA VAL A 420 -7.63 -20.16 9.68
C VAL A 420 -6.16 -20.39 9.35
N GLU A 421 -5.25 -20.08 10.27
CA GLU A 421 -3.80 -20.20 10.04
C GLU A 421 -3.24 -21.58 10.39
N THR A 422 -4.02 -22.42 11.07
CA THR A 422 -3.62 -23.78 11.48
C THR A 422 -4.24 -24.88 10.61
N VAL A 423 -5.18 -24.52 9.74
CA VAL A 423 -5.83 -25.47 8.82
C VAL A 423 -5.02 -25.57 7.53
N LYS A 424 -4.56 -26.79 7.23
CA LYS A 424 -3.99 -27.12 5.92
C LYS A 424 -5.12 -27.39 4.93
N PHE A 425 -5.13 -26.67 3.82
CA PHE A 425 -6.06 -26.92 2.71
C PHE A 425 -5.86 -28.33 2.14
N LYS A 426 -6.96 -29.09 1.98
CA LYS A 426 -6.93 -30.50 1.53
C LYS A 426 -7.50 -30.74 0.13
N GLY A 427 -7.89 -29.69 -0.60
CA GLY A 427 -8.56 -29.81 -1.89
C GLY A 427 -10.07 -30.08 -1.78
N GLY A 428 -10.78 -29.86 -2.88
CA GLY A 428 -12.24 -29.99 -3.01
C GLY A 428 -12.82 -28.80 -3.77
N ASN A 429 -13.57 -29.08 -4.84
CA ASN A 429 -14.50 -28.12 -5.45
C ASN A 429 -15.75 -28.00 -4.57
#